data_AF-A0A0G1JMM0-F1
#
_entry.id   AF-A0A0G1JMM0-F1
#
_cell.length_a   1.000
_cell.length_b   1.000
_cell.length_c   1.000
_cell.angle_alpha   90.00
_cell.angle_beta   90.00
_cell.angle_gamma   90.00
#
_symmetry.space_group_name_H-M   'P 1'
#
loop_
_entity.id
_entity.type
_entity.pdbx_description
1 polymer ?
#
loop_
_entity_poly.entity_id
_entity_poly.type
_entity_poly.pdbx_seq_one_letter_code
_entity_poly.pdbx_strand_id
1 'polypeptide(L)'
;MIKKYWLLAAVIYLGIAVFIFRQIIVSPGVVGMRDDWSVPPLKSQTLDLGRRIFYSWFSGTVISRSLGEYLGSVQGILSGIFGFDGGIYSKLIPLFSVAASGFFFYLLLGEYKIKEVPKFCAGLVYMMSPMVFNSVVSGYILFLISYALLPIFFLFFRRVVNGEPDAKVNIVISSIVLRLIIGQDNFILIASILSGLYLLLRVYTHWTGIRKIALMMVKVFFIYLITLLLSFEFILNLLANNTQSLGEIKAGGITWNTFVNPTLVGAFFLDGAGYSYFYSSILGAVSGVWLFISALLLTFYFSAFLAGGKLGKEVPFYGLLAVFSLFIFKGLHPPFGFINLLLAERLPLVMAAFRNAQYVTVLTSFAYGFLGAVALDFIISACQSRKLKVLFISVFLILFSFTIYPFLTGNFGGNLQTYQLDAQYENLNAKLRESSMDYSVLCLRIHYFMICIYWKTGIP
;
A
#
# COMPACT_ATOMS: atom_id res chain seq x y z
N MET A 1 -2.24 27.45 -2.01
CA MET A 1 -0.90 27.84 -2.52
C MET A 1 -0.19 26.59 -3.06
N ILE A 2 -0.30 26.31 -4.36
CA ILE A 2 0.42 25.19 -4.99
C ILE A 2 1.88 25.61 -5.08
N LYS A 3 2.79 24.95 -4.34
CA LYS A 3 4.23 25.26 -4.44
C LYS A 3 4.71 24.92 -5.86
N LYS A 4 5.56 25.78 -6.43
CA LYS A 4 6.06 25.76 -7.83
C LYS A 4 6.48 24.38 -8.37
N TYR A 5 6.92 23.47 -7.50
CA TYR A 5 7.47 22.17 -7.90
C TYR A 5 6.50 20.99 -7.79
N TRP A 6 5.28 21.17 -7.24
CA TRP A 6 4.36 20.06 -7.02
C TRP A 6 3.84 19.43 -8.31
N LEU A 7 3.40 20.27 -9.26
CA LEU A 7 2.93 19.79 -10.55
C LEU A 7 4.04 19.08 -11.32
N LEU A 8 5.24 19.64 -11.32
CA LEU A 8 6.40 19.03 -11.95
C LEU A 8 6.73 17.66 -11.34
N ALA A 9 6.77 17.57 -10.01
CA ALA A 9 7.02 16.31 -9.33
C ALA A 9 5.94 15.26 -9.66
N ALA A 10 4.66 15.64 -9.63
CA ALA A 10 3.55 14.75 -9.97
C ALA A 10 3.67 14.22 -11.41
N VAL A 11 3.97 15.08 -12.38
CA VAL A 11 4.17 14.69 -13.79
C VAL A 11 5.36 13.75 -13.92
N ILE A 12 6.47 13.99 -13.22
CA ILE A 12 7.64 13.11 -13.28
C ILE A 12 7.33 11.73 -12.67
N TYR A 13 6.68 11.65 -11.50
CA TYR A 13 6.30 10.36 -10.91
C TYR A 13 5.33 9.59 -11.81
N LEU A 14 4.38 10.29 -12.44
CA LEU A 14 3.48 9.68 -13.42
C LEU A 14 4.26 9.17 -14.64
N GLY A 15 5.20 9.95 -15.17
CA GLY A 15 6.06 9.54 -16.28
C GLY A 15 6.90 8.31 -15.96
N ILE A 16 7.44 8.22 -14.75
CA ILE A 16 8.19 7.04 -14.28
C ILE A 16 7.25 5.82 -14.16
N ALA A 17 6.05 5.99 -13.62
CA ALA A 17 5.07 4.91 -13.55
C ALA A 17 4.67 4.42 -14.96
N VAL A 18 4.42 5.33 -15.90
CA VAL A 18 4.14 4.98 -17.30
C VAL A 18 5.30 4.18 -17.90
N PHE A 19 6.55 4.57 -17.62
CA PHE A 19 7.73 3.82 -18.07
C PHE A 19 7.82 2.41 -17.45
N ILE A 20 7.54 2.26 -16.16
CA ILE A 20 7.52 0.97 -15.44
C ILE A 20 6.46 0.03 -16.01
N PHE A 21 5.27 0.56 -16.33
CA PHE A 21 4.15 -0.22 -16.85
C PHE A 21 4.09 -0.28 -18.39
N ARG A 22 5.10 0.23 -19.10
CA ARG A 22 5.04 0.48 -20.56
C ARG A 22 4.60 -0.71 -21.39
N GLN A 23 5.07 -1.93 -21.08
CA GLN A 23 4.69 -3.12 -21.85
C GLN A 23 3.26 -3.58 -21.52
N ILE A 24 2.83 -3.38 -20.28
CA ILE A 24 1.48 -3.73 -19.81
C ILE A 24 0.43 -2.79 -20.38
N ILE A 25 0.73 -1.49 -20.44
CA ILE A 25 -0.16 -0.48 -21.02
C ILE A 25 -0.47 -0.81 -22.49
N VAL A 26 0.57 -1.13 -23.27
CA VAL A 26 0.43 -1.44 -24.71
C VAL A 26 -0.08 -2.85 -24.98
N SER A 27 0.08 -3.80 -24.04
CA SER A 27 -0.42 -5.15 -24.22
C SER A 27 -1.96 -5.16 -24.25
N PRO A 28 -2.60 -5.91 -25.17
CA PRO A 28 -4.06 -5.95 -25.25
C PRO A 28 -4.67 -6.78 -24.10
N GLY A 29 -5.93 -6.52 -23.77
CA GLY A 29 -6.67 -7.26 -22.75
C GLY A 29 -6.50 -6.73 -21.32
N VAL A 30 -6.73 -7.62 -20.36
CA VAL A 30 -6.90 -7.33 -18.92
C VAL A 30 -5.74 -7.90 -18.14
N VAL A 31 -5.24 -7.17 -17.14
CA VAL A 31 -4.19 -7.68 -16.26
C VAL A 31 -4.74 -8.78 -15.37
N GLY A 32 -4.04 -9.92 -15.28
CA GLY A 32 -4.49 -11.06 -14.48
C GLY A 32 -3.55 -12.27 -14.55
N MET A 33 -4.14 -13.46 -14.40
CA MET A 33 -3.47 -14.78 -14.41
C MET A 33 -2.58 -15.13 -13.19
N ARG A 34 -2.42 -14.22 -12.23
CA ARG A 34 -1.72 -14.51 -10.96
C ARG A 34 -2.50 -14.00 -9.75
N ASP A 35 -2.55 -14.78 -8.67
CA ASP A 35 -3.15 -14.41 -7.38
C ASP A 35 -4.52 -13.68 -7.49
N ASP A 36 -4.67 -12.50 -6.88
CA ASP A 36 -5.94 -11.90 -6.49
C ASP A 36 -6.41 -10.77 -7.44
N TRP A 37 -6.15 -10.90 -8.75
CA TRP A 37 -6.72 -9.97 -9.74
C TRP A 37 -8.23 -10.14 -9.85
N SER A 38 -8.96 -9.26 -9.16
CA SER A 38 -10.43 -9.26 -9.04
C SER A 38 -11.14 -8.28 -9.98
N VAL A 39 -10.46 -7.80 -11.01
CA VAL A 39 -11.03 -6.84 -11.98
C VAL A 39 -11.83 -7.60 -13.03
N PRO A 40 -13.16 -7.44 -13.11
CA PRO A 40 -13.92 -8.10 -14.16
C PRO A 40 -13.56 -7.49 -15.52
N PRO A 41 -13.39 -8.34 -16.54
CA PRO A 41 -12.87 -7.91 -17.83
C PRO A 41 -13.88 -7.08 -18.64
N LEU A 42 -15.17 -7.39 -18.55
CA LEU A 42 -16.19 -6.78 -19.42
C LEU A 42 -16.78 -5.50 -18.82
N LYS A 43 -16.99 -4.49 -19.67
CA LYS A 43 -17.66 -3.23 -19.30
C LYS A 43 -19.05 -3.43 -18.67
N SER A 44 -19.78 -4.45 -19.09
CA SER A 44 -21.09 -4.73 -18.51
C SER A 44 -20.99 -5.19 -17.05
N GLN A 45 -19.92 -5.93 -16.71
CA GLN A 45 -19.67 -6.42 -15.36
C GLN A 45 -19.15 -5.32 -14.44
N THR A 46 -18.30 -4.42 -14.95
CA THR A 46 -17.83 -3.24 -14.20
C THR A 46 -18.99 -2.31 -13.84
N LEU A 47 -19.96 -2.11 -14.74
CA LEU A 47 -21.18 -1.33 -14.46
C LEU A 47 -22.03 -1.99 -13.37
N ASP A 48 -22.17 -3.31 -13.40
CA ASP A 48 -22.92 -4.04 -12.38
C ASP A 48 -22.26 -3.93 -11.01
N LEU A 49 -20.92 -4.01 -10.93
CA LEU A 49 -20.18 -3.75 -9.69
C LEU A 49 -20.49 -2.36 -9.12
N GLY A 50 -20.55 -1.33 -9.97
CA GLY A 50 -20.90 0.02 -9.52
C GLY A 50 -22.31 0.14 -8.99
N ARG A 51 -23.25 -0.62 -9.55
CA ARG A 51 -24.65 -0.60 -9.11
C ARG A 51 -24.86 -1.26 -7.75
N ARG A 52 -24.00 -2.21 -7.35
CA ARG A 52 -24.10 -2.93 -6.07
C ARG A 52 -24.19 -2.01 -4.86
N ILE A 53 -23.60 -0.81 -4.90
CA ILE A 53 -23.65 0.15 -3.77
C ILE A 53 -25.07 0.57 -3.38
N PHE A 54 -26.01 0.55 -4.33
CA PHE A 54 -27.40 0.97 -4.12
C PHE A 54 -28.31 -0.15 -3.63
N TYR A 55 -27.81 -1.37 -3.52
CA TYR A 55 -28.62 -2.53 -3.17
C TYR A 55 -28.02 -3.29 -1.97
N SER A 56 -28.88 -3.85 -1.13
CA SER A 56 -28.47 -4.83 -0.09
C SER A 56 -28.50 -6.26 -0.63
N TRP A 57 -29.27 -6.48 -1.71
CA TRP A 57 -29.37 -7.73 -2.45
C TRP A 57 -29.12 -7.47 -3.93
N PHE A 58 -28.20 -8.21 -4.55
CA PHE A 58 -27.92 -8.07 -5.97
C PHE A 58 -27.82 -9.45 -6.61
N SER A 59 -28.60 -9.67 -7.68
CA SER A 59 -28.62 -10.95 -8.39
C SER A 59 -28.82 -12.14 -7.43
N GLY A 60 -29.87 -12.07 -6.59
CA GLY A 60 -30.24 -13.16 -5.68
C GLY A 60 -29.28 -13.44 -4.52
N THR A 61 -28.23 -12.63 -4.34
CA THR A 61 -27.25 -12.80 -3.25
C THR A 61 -27.25 -11.60 -2.31
N VAL A 62 -27.04 -11.86 -1.02
CA VAL A 62 -26.76 -10.82 -0.02
C VAL A 62 -25.39 -10.23 -0.30
N ILE A 63 -25.33 -8.92 -0.52
CA ILE A 63 -24.06 -8.22 -0.69
C ILE A 63 -23.45 -8.05 0.71
N SER A 64 -22.41 -8.84 1.00
CA SER A 64 -21.61 -8.65 2.20
C SER A 64 -20.69 -7.45 2.02
N ARG A 65 -21.01 -6.32 2.68
CA ARG A 65 -20.17 -5.13 2.55
C ARG A 65 -18.87 -5.26 3.33
N SER A 66 -17.75 -5.22 2.62
CA SER A 66 -16.41 -5.10 3.21
C SER A 66 -15.94 -3.64 3.24
N LEU A 67 -14.93 -3.34 4.07
CA LEU A 67 -14.35 -1.99 4.16
C LEU A 67 -13.85 -1.45 2.81
N GLY A 68 -13.47 -2.34 1.89
CA GLY A 68 -12.90 -2.05 0.57
C GLY A 68 -13.89 -1.99 -0.60
N GLU A 69 -15.20 -2.18 -0.39
CA GLU A 69 -16.19 -2.23 -1.48
C GLU A 69 -16.29 -0.94 -2.32
N TYR A 70 -15.83 0.19 -1.80
CA TYR A 70 -15.82 1.46 -2.53
C TYR A 70 -15.08 1.37 -3.89
N LEU A 71 -14.15 0.43 -4.03
CA LEU A 71 -13.40 0.22 -5.27
C LEU A 71 -14.31 -0.19 -6.43
N GLY A 72 -15.27 -1.09 -6.19
CA GLY A 72 -16.24 -1.50 -7.20
C GLY A 72 -17.14 -0.33 -7.64
N SER A 73 -17.51 0.53 -6.70
CA SER A 73 -18.26 1.76 -6.96
C SER A 73 -17.48 2.73 -7.84
N VAL A 74 -16.21 2.97 -7.52
CA VAL A 74 -15.31 3.80 -8.35
C VAL A 74 -15.18 3.20 -9.76
N GLN A 75 -14.98 1.89 -9.85
CA GLN A 75 -14.87 1.18 -11.12
C GLN A 75 -16.12 1.36 -11.99
N GLY A 76 -17.32 1.16 -11.43
CA GLY A 76 -18.56 1.32 -12.18
C GLY A 76 -18.87 2.76 -12.58
N ILE A 77 -18.52 3.75 -11.75
CA ILE A 77 -18.63 5.18 -12.11
C ILE A 77 -17.71 5.50 -13.29
N LEU A 78 -16.45 5.08 -13.25
CA LEU A 78 -15.50 5.30 -14.35
C LEU A 78 -15.96 4.59 -15.64
N SER A 79 -16.49 3.38 -15.51
CA SER A 79 -17.07 2.63 -16.62
C SER A 79 -18.30 3.32 -17.23
N GLY A 80 -19.15 3.92 -16.39
CA GLY A 80 -20.36 4.63 -16.84
C GLY A 80 -20.06 5.95 -17.53
N ILE A 81 -19.15 6.76 -16.97
CA ILE A 81 -18.85 8.10 -17.47
C ILE A 81 -17.87 8.05 -18.65
N PHE A 82 -16.77 7.29 -18.51
CA PHE A 82 -15.67 7.29 -19.49
C PHE A 82 -15.67 6.06 -20.39
N GLY A 83 -16.58 5.11 -20.15
CA GLY A 83 -16.66 3.88 -20.94
C GLY A 83 -15.55 2.86 -20.67
N PHE A 84 -14.81 3.00 -19.57
CA PHE A 84 -13.69 2.11 -19.23
C PHE A 84 -14.15 0.67 -19.00
N ASP A 85 -13.45 -0.28 -19.62
CA ASP A 85 -13.60 -1.70 -19.36
C ASP A 85 -12.60 -2.18 -18.28
N GLY A 86 -12.59 -3.49 -18.01
CA GLY A 86 -11.64 -4.10 -17.08
C GLY A 86 -10.20 -3.99 -17.56
N GLY A 87 -9.96 -3.95 -18.87
CA GLY A 87 -8.63 -3.82 -19.46
C GLY A 87 -7.99 -2.49 -19.14
N ILE A 88 -8.71 -1.40 -19.33
CA ILE A 88 -8.26 -0.05 -18.99
C ILE A 88 -8.08 0.07 -17.47
N TYR A 89 -9.08 -0.37 -16.69
CA TYR A 89 -9.08 -0.22 -15.25
C TYR A 89 -7.92 -0.97 -14.56
N SER A 90 -7.73 -2.25 -14.91
CA SER A 90 -6.68 -3.11 -14.34
C SER A 90 -5.25 -2.60 -14.62
N LYS A 91 -5.07 -1.74 -15.63
CA LYS A 91 -3.78 -1.11 -15.95
C LYS A 91 -3.61 0.26 -15.29
N LEU A 92 -4.64 1.10 -15.34
CA LEU A 92 -4.55 2.47 -14.86
C LEU A 92 -4.49 2.55 -13.32
N ILE A 93 -5.26 1.73 -12.61
CA ILE A 93 -5.27 1.77 -11.15
C ILE A 93 -3.89 1.52 -10.53
N PRO A 94 -3.21 0.38 -10.78
CA PRO A 94 -1.90 0.13 -10.18
C PRO A 94 -0.88 1.19 -10.63
N LEU A 95 -0.93 1.64 -11.89
CA LEU A 95 -0.08 2.72 -12.38
C LEU A 95 -0.26 4.01 -11.58
N PHE A 96 -1.50 4.47 -11.40
CA PHE A 96 -1.78 5.68 -10.64
C PHE A 96 -1.48 5.52 -9.14
N SER A 97 -1.77 4.36 -8.54
CA SER A 97 -1.43 4.09 -7.15
C SER A 97 0.09 4.13 -6.92
N VAL A 98 0.87 3.51 -7.81
CA VAL A 98 2.34 3.55 -7.74
C VAL A 98 2.85 4.99 -7.93
N ALA A 99 2.40 5.72 -8.95
CA ALA A 99 2.76 7.13 -9.12
C ALA A 99 2.40 8.00 -7.91
N ALA A 100 1.17 7.83 -7.39
CA ALA A 100 0.66 8.57 -6.24
C ALA A 100 1.47 8.29 -4.98
N SER A 101 1.90 7.05 -4.74
CA SER A 101 2.72 6.70 -3.57
C SER A 101 4.00 7.53 -3.50
N GLY A 102 4.75 7.65 -4.61
CA GLY A 102 5.97 8.45 -4.66
C GLY A 102 5.70 9.94 -4.51
N PHE A 103 4.68 10.45 -5.21
CA PHE A 103 4.30 11.86 -5.13
C PHE A 103 3.80 12.27 -3.75
N PHE A 104 2.93 11.48 -3.14
CA PHE A 104 2.39 11.74 -1.81
C PHE A 104 3.45 11.64 -0.72
N PHE A 105 4.42 10.73 -0.86
CA PHE A 105 5.59 10.70 0.01
C PHE A 105 6.47 11.95 -0.15
N TYR A 106 6.68 12.42 -1.38
CA TYR A 106 7.35 13.70 -1.64
C TYR A 106 6.63 14.89 -0.98
N LEU A 107 5.30 14.92 -1.01
CA LEU A 107 4.50 15.95 -0.33
C LEU A 107 4.65 15.88 1.19
N LEU A 108 4.60 14.68 1.78
CA LEU A 108 4.85 14.45 3.20
C LEU A 108 6.19 15.03 3.63
N LEU A 109 7.25 14.76 2.88
CA LEU A 109 8.58 15.26 3.20
C LEU A 109 8.70 16.79 3.08
N GLY A 110 7.72 17.45 2.45
CA GLY A 110 7.60 18.91 2.43
C GLY A 110 7.36 19.54 3.80
N GLU A 111 6.92 18.76 4.80
CA GLU A 111 6.77 19.20 6.20
C GLU A 111 8.10 19.25 6.96
N TYR A 112 9.18 18.78 6.36
CA TYR A 112 10.52 18.75 6.96
C TYR A 112 11.44 19.72 6.22
N LYS A 113 12.50 20.16 6.91
CA LYS A 113 13.54 21.02 6.34
C LYS A 113 14.50 20.23 5.44
N ILE A 114 13.97 19.54 4.43
CA ILE A 114 14.69 18.69 3.47
C ILE A 114 14.57 19.33 2.07
N LYS A 115 15.68 19.38 1.31
CA LYS A 115 15.71 19.96 -0.04
C LYS A 115 14.88 19.15 -1.05
N GLU A 116 14.49 19.79 -2.14
CA GLU A 116 13.60 19.19 -3.15
C GLU A 116 14.11 17.89 -3.78
N VAL A 117 15.41 17.81 -4.11
CA VAL A 117 15.97 16.61 -4.76
C VAL A 117 15.99 15.40 -3.83
N PRO A 118 16.46 15.48 -2.58
CA PRO A 118 16.32 14.39 -1.62
C PRO A 118 14.88 13.94 -1.40
N LYS A 119 13.93 14.87 -1.31
CA LYS A 119 12.49 14.53 -1.19
C LYS A 119 12.00 13.74 -2.39
N PHE A 120 12.41 14.14 -3.60
CA PHE A 120 12.08 13.42 -4.83
C PHE A 120 12.70 12.02 -4.84
N CYS A 121 13.99 11.88 -4.49
CA CYS A 121 14.65 10.58 -4.41
C CYS A 121 13.98 9.64 -3.39
N ALA A 122 13.53 10.18 -2.26
CA ALA A 122 12.84 9.42 -1.23
C ALA A 122 11.46 8.93 -1.67
N GLY A 123 10.72 9.72 -2.46
CA GLY A 123 9.48 9.24 -3.06
C GLY A 123 9.72 8.13 -4.10
N LEU A 124 10.86 8.13 -4.81
CA LEU A 124 11.24 6.98 -5.65
C LEU A 124 11.49 5.71 -4.82
N VAL A 125 12.21 5.83 -3.69
CA VAL A 125 12.46 4.71 -2.76
C VAL A 125 11.16 4.11 -2.23
N TYR A 126 10.20 4.97 -1.85
CA TYR A 126 8.87 4.52 -1.40
C TYR A 126 8.07 3.88 -2.55
N MET A 127 8.01 4.55 -3.71
CA MET A 127 7.29 4.08 -4.90
C MET A 127 7.74 2.72 -5.43
N MET A 128 9.04 2.43 -5.37
CA MET A 128 9.65 1.24 -6.00
C MET A 128 10.26 0.31 -4.96
N SER A 129 9.49 -0.05 -3.93
CA SER A 129 9.92 -1.07 -2.97
C SER A 129 9.57 -2.49 -3.44
N PRO A 130 10.34 -3.54 -3.05
CA PRO A 130 10.02 -4.93 -3.38
C PRO A 130 8.61 -5.36 -2.97
N MET A 131 8.10 -4.80 -1.87
CA MET A 131 6.72 -5.02 -1.45
C MET A 131 5.70 -4.46 -2.46
N VAL A 132 5.92 -3.24 -2.98
CA VAL A 132 5.06 -2.65 -4.02
C VAL A 132 5.11 -3.51 -5.28
N PHE A 133 6.29 -4.03 -5.65
CA PHE A 133 6.43 -4.95 -6.78
C PHE A 133 5.54 -6.18 -6.61
N ASN A 134 5.68 -6.90 -5.48
CA ASN A 134 4.90 -8.09 -5.20
C ASN A 134 3.40 -7.77 -5.19
N SER A 135 3.01 -6.64 -4.59
CA SER A 135 1.60 -6.24 -4.50
C SER A 135 0.99 -5.90 -5.86
N VAL A 136 1.78 -5.30 -6.77
CA VAL A 136 1.38 -5.09 -8.16
C VAL A 136 1.21 -6.43 -8.87
N VAL A 137 2.19 -7.33 -8.76
CA VAL A 137 2.11 -8.65 -9.41
C VAL A 137 0.90 -9.46 -8.91
N SER A 138 0.66 -9.48 -7.60
CA SER A 138 -0.43 -10.22 -6.98
C SER A 138 -1.81 -9.60 -7.14
N GLY A 139 -1.93 -8.41 -7.74
CA GLY A 139 -3.23 -7.75 -7.93
C GLY A 139 -3.83 -7.19 -6.64
N TYR A 140 -3.02 -6.87 -5.62
CA TYR A 140 -3.49 -6.34 -4.35
C TYR A 140 -3.82 -4.84 -4.46
N ILE A 141 -4.88 -4.52 -5.22
CA ILE A 141 -5.24 -3.15 -5.60
C ILE A 141 -5.55 -2.28 -4.37
N LEU A 142 -6.37 -2.78 -3.44
CA LEU A 142 -6.70 -2.05 -2.20
C LEU A 142 -5.44 -1.77 -1.38
N PHE A 143 -4.53 -2.75 -1.29
CA PHE A 143 -3.24 -2.56 -0.65
C PHE A 143 -2.45 -1.41 -1.31
N LEU A 144 -2.36 -1.37 -2.65
CA LEU A 144 -1.62 -0.31 -3.36
C LEU A 144 -2.23 1.07 -3.14
N ILE A 145 -3.56 1.17 -3.13
CA ILE A 145 -4.27 2.43 -2.84
C ILE A 145 -3.99 2.88 -1.39
N SER A 146 -4.14 1.98 -0.42
CA SER A 146 -3.87 2.27 0.99
C SER A 146 -2.41 2.63 1.25
N TYR A 147 -1.48 1.94 0.59
CA TYR A 147 -0.05 2.24 0.60
C TYR A 147 0.21 3.65 0.05
N ALA A 148 -0.37 3.98 -1.10
CA ALA A 148 -0.21 5.28 -1.71
C ALA A 148 -0.75 6.41 -0.83
N LEU A 149 -1.89 6.21 -0.17
CA LEU A 149 -2.56 7.22 0.65
C LEU A 149 -1.94 7.41 2.04
N LEU A 150 -1.20 6.42 2.57
CA LEU A 150 -0.60 6.46 3.91
C LEU A 150 0.24 7.73 4.18
N PRO A 151 1.10 8.23 3.26
CA PRO A 151 1.84 9.47 3.46
C PRO A 151 0.96 10.71 3.56
N ILE A 152 -0.17 10.77 2.83
CA ILE A 152 -1.11 11.89 2.94
C ILE A 152 -1.83 11.86 4.27
N PHE A 153 -2.31 10.69 4.70
CA PHE A 153 -2.88 10.53 6.04
C PHE A 153 -1.89 11.04 7.09
N PHE A 154 -0.64 10.56 7.02
CA PHE A 154 0.37 10.94 8.00
C PHE A 154 0.74 12.43 7.93
N LEU A 155 0.78 13.05 6.75
CA LEU A 155 0.99 14.49 6.60
C LEU A 155 -0.06 15.29 7.37
N PHE A 156 -1.35 15.03 7.13
CA PHE A 156 -2.42 15.79 7.78
C PHE A 156 -2.55 15.44 9.27
N PHE A 157 -2.34 14.17 9.62
CA PHE A 157 -2.28 13.72 11.01
C PHE A 157 -1.19 14.46 11.79
N ARG A 158 0.02 14.57 11.23
CA ARG A 158 1.13 15.32 11.85
C ARG A 158 0.78 16.78 12.06
N ARG A 159 0.11 17.42 11.10
CA ARG A 159 -0.35 18.82 11.23
C ARG A 159 -1.33 19.00 12.39
N VAL A 160 -2.27 18.06 12.57
CA VAL A 160 -3.20 18.07 13.72
C VAL A 160 -2.42 17.95 15.04
N VAL A 161 -1.51 16.98 15.11
CA VAL A 161 -0.73 16.67 16.31
C VAL A 161 0.24 17.80 16.67
N ASN A 162 0.86 18.44 15.68
CA ASN A 162 1.81 19.53 15.87
C ASN A 162 1.12 20.89 16.11
N GLY A 163 -0.21 20.97 15.97
CA GLY A 163 -0.97 22.19 16.20
C GLY A 163 -0.86 23.23 15.09
N GLU A 164 -0.65 22.79 13.85
CA GLU A 164 -0.65 23.66 12.67
C GLU A 164 -2.01 24.36 12.47
N PRO A 165 -2.05 25.46 11.69
CA PRO A 165 -3.30 26.15 11.35
C PRO A 165 -4.35 25.20 10.72
N ASP A 166 -5.61 25.61 10.78
CA ASP A 166 -6.74 24.89 10.16
C ASP A 166 -6.95 23.44 10.67
N ALA A 167 -6.83 23.26 11.99
CA ALA A 167 -7.01 21.95 12.63
C ALA A 167 -8.30 21.21 12.20
N LYS A 168 -9.40 21.93 11.97
CA LYS A 168 -10.67 21.33 11.50
C LYS A 168 -10.52 20.66 10.12
N VAL A 169 -9.89 21.36 9.18
CA VAL A 169 -9.64 20.85 7.82
C VAL A 169 -8.69 19.66 7.87
N ASN A 170 -7.61 19.76 8.65
CA ASN A 170 -6.64 18.67 8.80
C ASN A 170 -7.29 17.43 9.45
N ILE A 171 -8.20 17.60 10.43
CA ILE A 171 -8.96 16.50 11.02
C ILE A 171 -9.83 15.82 9.96
N VAL A 172 -10.65 16.59 9.23
CA VAL A 172 -11.57 16.04 8.22
C VAL A 172 -10.81 15.30 7.12
N ILE A 173 -9.75 15.90 6.57
CA ILE A 173 -8.94 15.25 5.54
C ILE A 173 -8.28 13.98 6.10
N SER A 174 -7.68 14.03 7.30
CA SER A 174 -7.07 12.84 7.91
C SER A 174 -8.10 11.72 8.10
N SER A 175 -9.32 12.04 8.52
CA SER A 175 -10.39 11.05 8.71
C SER A 175 -10.86 10.41 7.41
N ILE A 176 -11.07 11.21 6.36
CA ILE A 176 -11.48 10.69 5.05
C ILE A 176 -10.38 9.81 4.46
N VAL A 177 -9.13 10.26 4.51
CA VAL A 177 -8.00 9.49 3.98
C VAL A 177 -7.79 8.21 4.81
N LEU A 178 -7.94 8.27 6.14
CA LEU A 178 -7.87 7.09 6.99
C LEU A 178 -8.99 6.09 6.64
N ARG A 179 -10.23 6.54 6.40
CA ARG A 179 -11.34 5.69 5.97
C ARG A 179 -11.04 4.94 4.67
N LEU A 180 -10.38 5.60 3.71
CA LEU A 180 -9.99 4.98 2.45
C LEU A 180 -8.85 3.97 2.65
N ILE A 181 -7.86 4.31 3.47
CA ILE A 181 -6.72 3.44 3.81
C ILE A 181 -7.18 2.15 4.49
N ILE A 182 -8.11 2.23 5.45
CA ILE A 182 -8.63 1.05 6.14
C ILE A 182 -9.55 0.19 5.27
N GLY A 183 -9.78 0.58 4.01
CA GLY A 183 -10.38 -0.30 3.01
C GLY A 183 -9.62 -1.60 2.80
N GLN A 184 -8.31 -1.57 3.07
CA GLN A 184 -7.50 -2.76 3.28
C GLN A 184 -7.38 -3.00 4.80
N ASP A 185 -7.98 -4.07 5.31
CA ASP A 185 -8.12 -4.32 6.75
C ASP A 185 -6.79 -4.24 7.52
N ASN A 186 -5.70 -4.77 6.94
CA ASN A 186 -4.37 -4.77 7.55
C ASN A 186 -3.81 -3.35 7.79
N PHE A 187 -4.28 -2.36 7.03
CA PHE A 187 -3.86 -0.97 7.21
C PHE A 187 -4.47 -0.30 8.45
N ILE A 188 -5.52 -0.86 9.05
CA ILE A 188 -5.99 -0.40 10.37
C ILE A 188 -4.83 -0.49 11.36
N LEU A 189 -4.13 -1.62 11.38
CA LEU A 189 -3.01 -1.86 12.27
C LEU A 189 -1.77 -1.03 11.86
N ILE A 190 -1.44 -0.99 10.58
CA ILE A 190 -0.30 -0.19 10.07
C ILE A 190 -0.45 1.30 10.42
N ALA A 191 -1.61 1.88 10.10
CA ALA A 191 -1.89 3.29 10.38
C ALA A 191 -1.89 3.57 11.88
N SER A 192 -2.46 2.67 12.69
CA SER A 192 -2.48 2.80 14.16
C SER A 192 -1.10 2.69 14.79
N ILE A 193 -0.22 1.80 14.30
CA ILE A 193 1.16 1.72 14.78
C ILE A 193 1.91 3.01 14.42
N LEU A 194 1.81 3.46 13.17
CA LEU A 194 2.49 4.68 12.71
C LEU A 194 2.03 5.92 13.50
N SER A 195 0.72 6.12 13.61
CA SER A 195 0.15 7.26 14.32
C SER A 195 0.38 7.16 15.84
N GLY A 196 0.21 5.97 16.42
CA GLY A 196 0.39 5.70 17.84
C GLY A 196 1.82 5.94 18.31
N LEU A 197 2.81 5.38 17.62
CA LEU A 197 4.23 5.63 17.94
C LEU A 197 4.58 7.12 17.79
N TYR A 198 4.02 7.81 16.79
CA TYR A 198 4.24 9.24 16.63
C TYR A 198 3.60 10.07 17.74
N LEU A 199 2.41 9.68 18.22
CA LEU A 199 1.78 10.30 19.39
C LEU A 199 2.62 10.10 20.64
N LEU A 200 3.15 8.90 20.87
CA LEU A 200 4.03 8.62 22.01
C LEU A 200 5.28 9.50 21.97
N LEU A 201 5.90 9.66 20.80
CA LEU A 201 7.01 10.60 20.61
C LEU A 201 6.61 12.02 21.00
N ARG A 202 5.43 12.46 20.58
CA ARG A 202 4.94 13.84 20.81
C ARG A 202 4.58 14.10 22.25
N VAL A 203 3.92 13.16 22.92
CA VAL A 203 3.66 13.18 24.37
C VAL A 203 4.99 13.27 25.12
N TYR A 204 5.97 12.43 24.78
CA TYR A 204 7.29 12.47 25.39
C TYR A 204 8.00 13.81 25.17
N THR A 205 7.85 14.44 24.00
CA THR A 205 8.46 15.76 23.72
C THR A 205 7.77 16.93 24.43
N HIS A 206 6.49 16.83 24.72
CA HIS A 206 5.66 17.91 25.28
C HIS A 206 5.17 17.63 26.70
N TRP A 207 5.85 16.75 27.43
CA TRP A 207 5.46 16.21 28.73
C TRP A 207 5.09 17.27 29.79
N THR A 208 5.60 18.50 29.66
CA THR A 208 5.37 19.59 30.63
C THR A 208 4.02 20.31 30.50
N GLY A 209 3.19 19.98 29.50
CA GLY A 209 1.93 20.69 29.23
C GLY A 209 0.71 19.80 29.12
N ILE A 210 0.17 19.33 30.26
CA ILE A 210 -0.99 18.40 30.29
C ILE A 210 -2.20 18.91 29.50
N ARG A 211 -2.49 20.22 29.54
CA ARG A 211 -3.57 20.84 28.75
C ARG A 211 -3.31 20.74 27.24
N LYS A 212 -2.07 20.92 26.80
CA LYS A 212 -1.70 20.78 25.37
C LYS A 212 -1.83 19.33 24.91
N ILE A 213 -1.39 18.39 25.75
CA ILE A 213 -1.53 16.95 25.50
C ILE A 213 -3.03 16.59 25.41
N ALA A 214 -3.85 17.02 26.35
CA ALA A 214 -5.29 16.75 26.34
C ALA A 214 -5.97 17.29 25.06
N LEU A 215 -5.68 18.54 24.67
CA LEU A 215 -6.22 19.12 23.44
C LEU A 215 -5.77 18.36 22.19
N MET A 216 -4.51 17.92 22.14
CA MET A 216 -3.99 17.07 21.06
C MET A 216 -4.75 15.74 21.00
N MET A 217 -4.94 15.07 22.15
CA MET A 217 -5.66 13.81 22.24
C MET A 217 -7.13 13.94 21.83
N VAL A 218 -7.80 15.04 22.19
CA VAL A 218 -9.17 15.33 21.75
C VAL A 218 -9.23 15.47 20.22
N LYS A 219 -8.30 16.21 19.61
CA LYS A 219 -8.26 16.35 18.14
C LYS A 219 -8.03 15.01 17.45
N VAL A 220 -7.11 14.20 17.97
CA VAL A 220 -6.83 12.84 17.47
C VAL A 220 -8.06 11.95 17.63
N PHE A 221 -8.74 12.01 18.77
CA PHE A 221 -9.99 11.29 19.01
C PHE A 221 -11.03 11.61 17.93
N PHE A 222 -11.19 12.89 17.57
CA PHE A 222 -12.11 13.26 16.48
C PHE A 222 -11.70 12.69 15.11
N ILE A 223 -10.40 12.49 14.84
CA ILE A 223 -9.97 11.84 13.59
C ILE A 223 -10.53 10.42 13.52
N TYR A 224 -10.35 9.64 14.60
CA TYR A 224 -10.81 8.26 14.68
C TYR A 224 -12.33 8.17 14.78
N LEU A 225 -12.99 9.07 15.51
CA LEU A 225 -14.44 9.12 15.62
C LEU A 225 -15.10 9.36 14.25
N ILE A 226 -14.64 10.35 13.49
CA ILE A 226 -15.19 10.61 12.15
C ILE A 226 -14.90 9.42 11.22
N THR A 227 -13.71 8.82 11.30
CA THR A 227 -13.39 7.61 10.52
C THR A 227 -14.34 6.45 10.86
N LEU A 228 -14.64 6.26 12.14
CA LEU A 228 -15.59 5.25 12.63
C LEU A 228 -16.99 5.51 12.08
N LEU A 229 -17.46 6.76 12.12
CA LEU A 229 -18.75 7.15 11.57
C LEU A 229 -18.83 6.93 10.06
N LEU A 230 -17.76 7.25 9.32
CA LEU A 230 -17.66 6.95 7.88
C LEU A 230 -17.56 5.45 7.57
N SER A 231 -17.26 4.62 8.57
CA SER A 231 -17.17 3.15 8.48
C SER A 231 -18.38 2.45 9.09
N PHE A 232 -19.41 3.21 9.48
CA PHE A 232 -20.51 2.69 10.29
C PHE A 232 -21.29 1.56 9.58
N GLU A 233 -21.44 1.65 8.25
CA GLU A 233 -22.07 0.58 7.45
C GLU A 233 -21.40 -0.78 7.63
N PHE A 234 -20.07 -0.81 7.70
CA PHE A 234 -19.30 -2.03 7.88
C PHE A 234 -19.43 -2.55 9.31
N ILE A 235 -19.39 -1.65 10.30
CA ILE A 235 -19.55 -2.01 11.71
C ILE A 235 -20.91 -2.65 11.95
N LEU A 236 -21.98 -2.08 11.38
CA LEU A 236 -23.31 -2.66 11.45
C LEU A 236 -23.36 -4.05 10.82
N ASN A 237 -22.78 -4.23 9.63
CA ASN A 237 -22.71 -5.54 8.99
C ASN A 237 -21.90 -6.56 9.80
N LEU A 238 -20.79 -6.13 10.41
CA LEU A 238 -20.00 -6.96 11.29
C LEU A 238 -20.82 -7.39 12.52
N LEU A 239 -21.52 -6.45 13.17
CA LEU A 239 -22.36 -6.77 14.33
C LEU A 239 -23.57 -7.65 13.98
N ALA A 240 -24.16 -7.46 12.79
CA ALA A 240 -25.33 -8.21 12.34
C ALA A 240 -25.00 -9.65 11.89
N ASN A 241 -23.81 -9.86 11.33
CA ASN A 241 -23.43 -11.13 10.71
C ASN A 241 -22.41 -11.94 11.52
N ASN A 242 -21.84 -11.40 12.60
CA ASN A 242 -20.82 -12.11 13.36
C ASN A 242 -21.46 -13.05 14.40
N THR A 243 -21.67 -14.29 13.97
CA THR A 243 -22.08 -15.40 14.84
C THR A 243 -20.90 -16.17 15.42
N GLN A 244 -19.66 -15.78 15.10
CA GLN A 244 -18.46 -16.50 15.51
C GLN A 244 -18.09 -16.21 16.96
N SER A 245 -17.76 -17.27 17.70
CA SER A 245 -17.21 -17.14 19.05
C SER A 245 -15.79 -16.57 19.01
N LEU A 246 -15.35 -15.93 20.11
CA LEU A 246 -13.97 -15.45 20.25
C LEU A 246 -12.93 -16.59 20.07
N GLY A 247 -13.29 -17.82 20.42
CA GLY A 247 -12.45 -19.00 20.21
C GLY A 247 -12.27 -19.33 18.73
N GLU A 248 -13.35 -19.27 17.94
CA GLU A 248 -13.32 -19.49 16.49
C GLU A 248 -12.54 -18.40 15.76
N ILE A 249 -12.70 -17.14 16.17
CA ILE A 249 -11.93 -16.01 15.61
C ILE A 249 -10.43 -16.20 15.88
N LYS A 250 -10.05 -16.64 17.09
CA LYS A 250 -8.65 -16.91 17.42
C LYS A 250 -8.10 -18.12 16.65
N ALA A 251 -8.88 -19.19 16.52
CA ALA A 251 -8.49 -20.41 15.82
C ALA A 251 -8.34 -20.19 14.30
N GLY A 252 -9.19 -19.36 13.70
CA GLY A 252 -9.12 -18.99 12.27
C GLY A 252 -8.19 -17.82 11.97
N GLY A 253 -7.82 -17.01 12.98
CA GLY A 253 -7.02 -15.80 12.79
C GLY A 253 -5.54 -16.06 12.55
N ILE A 254 -4.97 -17.10 13.16
CA ILE A 254 -3.59 -17.51 12.91
C ILE A 254 -3.58 -18.50 11.76
N THR A 255 -3.00 -18.10 10.63
CA THR A 255 -2.92 -18.93 9.42
C THR A 255 -1.47 -19.31 9.14
N TRP A 256 -1.24 -20.26 8.22
CA TRP A 256 0.11 -20.57 7.74
C TRP A 256 0.89 -19.30 7.32
N ASN A 257 0.22 -18.38 6.61
CA ASN A 257 0.81 -17.11 6.16
C ASN A 257 1.24 -16.17 7.29
N THR A 258 0.76 -16.39 8.53
CA THR A 258 1.22 -15.66 9.72
C THR A 258 2.64 -16.07 10.11
N PHE A 259 3.09 -17.29 9.76
CA PHE A 259 4.40 -17.83 10.10
C PHE A 259 5.37 -17.96 8.91
N VAL A 260 4.92 -17.69 7.68
CA VAL A 260 5.82 -17.60 6.52
C VAL A 260 6.54 -16.26 6.56
N ASN A 261 7.66 -16.23 7.28
CA ASN A 261 8.51 -15.06 7.45
C ASN A 261 9.84 -15.25 6.73
N PRO A 262 10.44 -14.19 6.19
CA PRO A 262 11.78 -14.26 5.63
C PRO A 262 12.84 -14.37 6.74
N THR A 263 14.04 -14.80 6.32
CA THR A 263 15.25 -14.59 7.11
C THR A 263 15.46 -13.09 7.39
N LEU A 264 16.31 -12.76 8.35
CA LEU A 264 16.65 -11.36 8.64
C LEU A 264 17.16 -10.61 7.40
N VAL A 265 17.93 -11.28 6.55
CA VAL A 265 18.42 -10.72 5.28
C VAL A 265 17.25 -10.41 4.35
N GLY A 266 16.33 -11.36 4.13
CA GLY A 266 15.13 -11.10 3.33
C GLY A 266 14.27 -9.97 3.90
N ALA A 267 14.16 -9.90 5.23
CA ALA A 267 13.44 -8.83 5.92
C ALA A 267 13.99 -7.44 5.61
N PHE A 268 15.32 -7.26 5.64
CA PHE A 268 15.96 -5.99 5.28
C PHE A 268 15.69 -5.53 3.85
N PHE A 269 15.43 -6.47 2.95
CA PHE A 269 15.09 -6.21 1.56
C PHE A 269 13.58 -6.24 1.28
N LEU A 270 12.75 -6.32 2.33
CA LEU A 270 11.28 -6.20 2.28
C LEU A 270 10.59 -7.26 1.41
N ASP A 271 11.19 -8.45 1.30
CA ASP A 271 10.67 -9.54 0.48
C ASP A 271 10.92 -10.91 1.13
N GLY A 272 10.18 -11.94 0.70
CA GLY A 272 10.32 -13.32 1.16
C GLY A 272 9.29 -13.81 2.19
N ALA A 273 8.12 -13.17 2.29
CA ALA A 273 6.99 -13.68 3.07
C ALA A 273 5.84 -14.15 2.16
N GLY A 274 5.68 -15.47 2.05
CA GLY A 274 4.61 -16.11 1.26
C GLY A 274 4.86 -16.11 -0.24
N TYR A 275 5.22 -14.95 -0.81
CA TYR A 275 5.50 -14.78 -2.23
C TYR A 275 6.74 -13.89 -2.44
N SER A 276 7.62 -14.29 -3.35
CA SER A 276 8.93 -13.66 -3.58
C SER A 276 9.15 -13.27 -5.05
N TYR A 277 8.13 -12.66 -5.66
CA TYR A 277 8.15 -12.30 -7.09
C TYR A 277 9.28 -11.33 -7.45
N PHE A 278 9.59 -10.39 -6.55
CA PHE A 278 10.69 -9.47 -6.76
C PHE A 278 12.03 -10.22 -6.78
N TYR A 279 12.32 -11.01 -5.74
CA TYR A 279 13.52 -11.84 -5.69
C TYR A 279 13.64 -12.84 -6.84
N SER A 280 12.55 -13.48 -7.25
CA SER A 280 12.57 -14.43 -8.38
C SER A 280 12.84 -13.75 -9.73
N SER A 281 12.65 -12.43 -9.81
CA SER A 281 13.02 -11.62 -10.97
C SER A 281 14.50 -11.23 -10.99
N ILE A 282 15.24 -11.48 -9.90
CA ILE A 282 16.67 -11.23 -9.82
C ILE A 282 17.42 -12.34 -10.56
N LEU A 283 18.18 -11.97 -11.60
CA LEU A 283 18.95 -12.92 -12.39
C LEU A 283 20.04 -13.53 -11.50
N GLY A 284 20.13 -14.86 -11.48
CA GLY A 284 21.12 -15.58 -10.67
C GLY A 284 22.56 -15.07 -10.89
N ALA A 285 22.90 -14.76 -12.15
CA ALA A 285 24.23 -14.26 -12.55
C ALA A 285 24.62 -12.91 -11.91
N VAL A 286 23.66 -12.08 -11.51
CA VAL A 286 23.93 -10.74 -10.92
C VAL A 286 23.49 -10.64 -9.45
N SER A 287 22.97 -11.72 -8.88
CA SER A 287 22.42 -11.77 -7.52
C SER A 287 23.42 -11.32 -6.44
N GLY A 288 24.68 -11.72 -6.54
CA GLY A 288 25.73 -11.30 -5.58
C GLY A 288 26.03 -9.81 -5.64
N VAL A 289 26.10 -9.23 -6.84
CA VAL A 289 26.30 -7.78 -7.04
C VAL A 289 25.07 -7.00 -6.58
N TRP A 290 23.87 -7.53 -6.85
CA TRP A 290 22.62 -6.96 -6.38
C TRP A 290 22.54 -6.93 -4.85
N LEU A 291 22.93 -8.02 -4.19
CA LEU A 291 22.95 -8.09 -2.72
C LEU A 291 23.91 -7.06 -2.14
N PHE A 292 25.12 -6.95 -2.70
CA PHE A 292 26.12 -5.98 -2.27
C PHE A 292 25.63 -4.54 -2.40
N ILE A 293 25.09 -4.16 -3.57
CA ILE A 293 24.59 -2.79 -3.81
C ILE A 293 23.36 -2.48 -2.93
N SER A 294 22.49 -3.47 -2.72
CA SER A 294 21.33 -3.32 -1.84
C SER A 294 21.74 -3.13 -0.38
N ALA A 295 22.75 -3.86 0.09
CA ALA A 295 23.33 -3.66 1.42
C ALA A 295 23.98 -2.26 1.56
N LEU A 296 24.68 -1.77 0.52
CA LEU A 296 25.23 -0.41 0.52
C LEU A 296 24.13 0.66 0.64
N LEU A 297 23.02 0.51 -0.08
CA LEU A 297 21.88 1.44 0.03
C LEU A 297 21.23 1.39 1.41
N LEU A 298 21.13 0.20 2.01
CA LEU A 298 20.61 0.06 3.36
C LEU A 298 21.50 0.79 4.39
N THR A 299 22.81 0.59 4.33
CA THR A 299 23.78 1.33 5.16
C THR A 299 23.67 2.83 4.92
N PHE A 300 23.50 3.24 3.66
CA PHE A 300 23.27 4.63 3.31
C PHE A 300 22.01 5.20 3.97
N TYR A 301 20.89 4.49 3.99
CA TYR A 301 19.67 4.96 4.68
C TYR A 301 19.94 5.17 6.17
N PHE A 302 20.56 4.20 6.85
CA PHE A 302 20.86 4.33 8.27
C PHE A 302 21.97 5.35 8.59
N SER A 303 22.76 5.81 7.60
CA SER A 303 23.70 6.92 7.79
C SER A 303 23.00 8.25 8.14
N ALA A 304 21.68 8.33 7.97
CA ALA A 304 20.85 9.45 8.45
C ALA A 304 21.03 9.77 9.94
N PHE A 305 21.41 8.78 10.77
CA PHE A 305 21.70 9.00 12.18
C PHE A 305 22.90 9.95 12.40
N LEU A 306 23.88 9.96 11.47
CA LEU A 306 25.00 10.91 11.49
C LEU A 306 24.53 12.34 11.17
N ALA A 307 23.45 12.46 10.40
CA ALA A 307 22.83 13.73 10.01
C ALA A 307 21.78 14.25 11.01
N GLY A 308 21.42 13.44 12.01
CA GLY A 308 20.20 13.60 12.81
C GLY A 308 20.09 14.90 13.62
N GLY A 309 21.21 15.58 13.87
CA GLY A 309 21.23 16.83 14.65
C GLY A 309 20.28 17.92 14.12
N LYS A 310 20.01 17.96 12.80
CA LYS A 310 19.12 18.99 12.19
C LYS A 310 17.63 18.70 12.31
N LEU A 311 17.24 17.43 12.40
CA LEU A 311 15.84 16.99 12.42
C LEU A 311 15.42 16.43 13.79
N GLY A 312 16.32 16.51 14.78
CA GLY A 312 16.05 16.19 16.18
C GLY A 312 15.53 14.76 16.34
N LYS A 313 14.38 14.63 17.01
CA LYS A 313 13.82 13.32 17.38
C LYS A 313 13.10 12.59 16.23
N GLU A 314 13.01 13.18 15.04
CA GLU A 314 12.39 12.52 13.88
C GLU A 314 13.24 11.35 13.37
N VAL A 315 14.56 11.52 13.25
CA VAL A 315 15.44 10.44 12.75
C VAL A 315 15.41 9.21 13.64
N PRO A 316 15.54 9.31 14.98
CA PRO A 316 15.36 8.16 15.87
C PRO A 316 13.97 7.52 15.77
N PHE A 317 12.91 8.30 15.59
CA PHE A 317 11.56 7.78 15.42
C PHE A 317 11.44 6.89 14.19
N TYR A 318 11.92 7.36 13.02
CA TYR A 318 11.88 6.56 11.80
C TYR A 318 12.82 5.35 11.85
N GLY A 319 13.98 5.48 12.49
CA GLY A 319 14.85 4.33 12.73
C GLY A 319 14.21 3.28 13.64
N LEU A 320 13.55 3.68 14.72
CA LEU A 320 12.79 2.78 15.58
C LEU A 320 11.63 2.13 14.83
N LEU A 321 10.93 2.89 13.98
CA LEU A 321 9.85 2.39 13.15
C LEU A 321 10.34 1.28 12.19
N ALA A 322 11.50 1.50 11.54
CA ALA A 322 12.14 0.49 10.69
C ALA A 322 12.51 -0.76 11.49
N VAL A 323 13.22 -0.60 12.60
CA VAL A 323 13.67 -1.72 13.45
C VAL A 323 12.48 -2.52 13.98
N PHE A 324 11.44 -1.85 14.47
CA PHE A 324 10.21 -2.49 14.94
C PHE A 324 9.55 -3.31 13.82
N SER A 325 9.35 -2.71 12.65
CA SER A 325 8.72 -3.37 11.51
C SER A 325 9.53 -4.57 11.02
N LEU A 326 10.85 -4.42 10.85
CA LEU A 326 11.76 -5.52 10.49
C LEU A 326 11.74 -6.64 11.53
N PHE A 327 11.70 -6.28 12.81
CA PHE A 327 11.65 -7.23 13.91
C PHE A 327 10.40 -8.11 13.86
N ILE A 328 9.23 -7.52 13.61
CA ILE A 328 7.98 -8.28 13.40
C ILE A 328 8.06 -9.09 12.10
N PHE A 329 8.59 -8.50 11.02
CA PHE A 329 8.57 -9.11 9.70
C PHE A 329 9.41 -10.40 9.62
N LYS A 330 10.59 -10.45 10.24
CA LYS A 330 11.43 -11.65 10.27
C LYS A 330 10.82 -12.82 11.06
N GLY A 331 9.73 -12.59 11.79
CA GLY A 331 9.04 -13.60 12.60
C GLY A 331 9.98 -14.33 13.56
N LEU A 332 9.94 -15.67 13.50
CA LEU A 332 10.67 -16.55 14.42
C LEU A 332 12.18 -16.59 14.17
N HIS A 333 12.68 -16.03 13.06
CA HIS A 333 14.11 -16.02 12.78
C HIS A 333 14.90 -15.19 13.80
N PRO A 334 16.15 -15.58 14.14
CA PRO A 334 17.01 -14.78 15.02
C PRO A 334 17.29 -13.36 14.48
N PRO A 335 17.60 -12.39 15.35
CA PRO A 335 17.63 -12.48 16.82
C PRO A 335 16.25 -12.31 17.48
N PHE A 336 16.08 -12.81 18.70
CA PHE A 336 14.86 -12.64 19.51
C PHE A 336 13.54 -13.12 18.87
N GLY A 337 13.58 -14.15 18.02
CA GLY A 337 12.38 -14.74 17.42
C GLY A 337 11.35 -15.24 18.44
N PHE A 338 11.79 -15.64 19.63
CA PHE A 338 10.91 -16.06 20.74
C PHE A 338 9.95 -14.96 21.20
N ILE A 339 10.31 -13.67 21.05
CA ILE A 339 9.41 -12.56 21.39
C ILE A 339 8.26 -12.52 20.36
N ASN A 340 8.51 -12.77 19.08
CA ASN A 340 7.45 -12.86 18.08
C ASN A 340 6.53 -14.06 18.33
N LEU A 341 7.08 -15.19 18.77
CA LEU A 341 6.26 -16.33 19.21
C LEU A 341 5.36 -15.93 20.38
N LEU A 342 5.92 -15.30 21.41
CA LEU A 342 5.16 -14.84 22.57
C LEU A 342 4.07 -13.83 22.17
N LEU A 343 4.36 -12.91 21.24
CA LEU A 343 3.36 -11.98 20.74
C LEU A 343 2.24 -12.69 19.98
N ALA A 344 2.55 -13.72 19.18
CA ALA A 344 1.54 -14.52 18.49
C ALA A 344 0.65 -15.30 19.47
N GLU A 345 1.23 -15.86 20.54
CA GLU A 345 0.48 -16.60 21.58
C GLU A 345 -0.37 -15.68 22.47
N ARG A 346 0.16 -14.51 22.85
CA ARG A 346 -0.50 -13.60 23.81
C ARG A 346 -1.42 -12.60 23.14
N LEU A 347 -1.12 -12.19 21.91
CA LEU A 347 -1.87 -11.23 21.12
C LEU A 347 -2.29 -11.85 19.75
N PRO A 348 -2.97 -13.00 19.75
CA PRO A 348 -3.28 -13.75 18.52
C PRO A 348 -4.11 -12.91 17.55
N LEU A 349 -5.01 -12.05 18.05
CA LEU A 349 -5.82 -11.18 17.21
C LEU A 349 -5.01 -10.09 16.50
N VAL A 350 -3.96 -9.56 17.15
CA VAL A 350 -3.09 -8.54 16.54
C VAL A 350 -2.25 -9.18 15.44
N MET A 351 -1.72 -10.38 15.67
CA MET A 351 -0.95 -11.11 14.67
C MET A 351 -1.84 -11.63 13.54
N ALA A 352 -3.06 -12.06 13.84
CA ALA A 352 -4.08 -12.42 12.86
C ALA A 352 -4.47 -11.24 11.96
N ALA A 353 -4.57 -10.03 12.51
CA ALA A 353 -4.93 -8.83 11.77
C ALA A 353 -3.89 -8.43 10.71
N PHE A 354 -2.66 -8.96 10.77
CA PHE A 354 -1.74 -8.83 9.64
C PHE A 354 -2.12 -9.76 8.50
N ARG A 355 -2.63 -10.98 8.74
CA ARG A 355 -2.93 -12.04 7.76
C ARG A 355 -1.72 -12.54 6.93
N ASN A 356 -0.80 -11.66 6.57
CA ASN A 356 0.53 -11.91 6.02
C ASN A 356 1.52 -10.93 6.67
N ALA A 357 2.62 -11.43 7.20
CA ALA A 357 3.62 -10.59 7.86
C ALA A 357 4.23 -9.52 6.94
N GLN A 358 4.20 -9.70 5.61
CA GLN A 358 4.73 -8.72 4.66
C GLN A 358 4.09 -7.34 4.81
N TYR A 359 2.82 -7.26 5.23
CA TYR A 359 2.15 -5.97 5.37
C TYR A 359 2.80 -5.03 6.40
N VAL A 360 3.48 -5.56 7.42
CA VAL A 360 4.19 -4.70 8.38
C VAL A 360 5.35 -3.93 7.73
N THR A 361 5.91 -4.43 6.62
CA THR A 361 7.05 -3.83 5.91
C THR A 361 6.73 -2.49 5.26
N VAL A 362 5.45 -2.13 5.12
CA VAL A 362 5.03 -0.77 4.75
C VAL A 362 5.71 0.27 5.64
N LEU A 363 5.78 0.00 6.95
CA LEU A 363 6.43 0.89 7.91
C LEU A 363 7.94 0.99 7.69
N THR A 364 8.60 -0.12 7.33
CA THR A 364 10.02 -0.10 6.99
C THR A 364 10.29 0.65 5.71
N SER A 365 9.49 0.43 4.66
CA SER A 365 9.59 1.17 3.40
C SER A 365 9.37 2.68 3.61
N PHE A 366 8.37 3.05 4.42
CA PHE A 366 8.10 4.42 4.83
C PHE A 366 9.30 5.04 5.58
N ALA A 367 9.92 4.28 6.48
CA ALA A 367 11.11 4.71 7.19
C ALA A 367 12.35 4.83 6.29
N TYR A 368 12.58 3.88 5.37
CA TYR A 368 13.70 3.92 4.43
C TYR A 368 13.63 5.14 3.51
N GLY A 369 12.43 5.47 3.01
CA GLY A 369 12.21 6.70 2.26
C GLY A 369 12.63 7.93 3.06
N PHE A 370 12.18 8.05 4.32
CA PHE A 370 12.54 9.18 5.17
C PHE A 370 14.04 9.24 5.47
N LEU A 371 14.61 8.15 5.97
CA LEU A 371 16.02 8.08 6.35
C LEU A 371 16.93 8.32 5.14
N GLY A 372 16.62 7.74 3.98
CA GLY A 372 17.32 8.02 2.73
C GLY A 372 17.27 9.48 2.30
N ALA A 373 16.13 10.16 2.49
CA ALA A 373 16.00 11.59 2.23
C ALA A 373 16.97 12.41 3.11
N VAL A 374 17.03 12.08 4.40
CA VAL A 374 17.87 12.79 5.38
C VAL A 374 19.36 12.57 5.09
N ALA A 375 19.75 11.32 4.83
CA ALA A 375 21.13 10.97 4.47
C ALA A 375 21.56 11.72 3.20
N LEU A 376 20.73 11.71 2.15
CA LEU A 376 21.03 12.38 0.90
C LEU A 376 21.10 13.91 1.05
N ASP A 377 20.17 14.50 1.81
CA ASP A 377 20.18 15.95 2.08
C ASP A 377 21.42 16.38 2.85
N PHE A 378 21.87 15.57 3.81
CA PHE A 378 23.10 15.80 4.56
C PHE A 378 24.33 15.82 3.66
N ILE A 379 24.52 14.78 2.83
CA ILE A 379 25.67 14.70 1.91
C ILE A 379 25.65 15.85 0.91
N ILE A 380 24.50 16.12 0.28
CA ILE A 380 24.37 17.22 -0.69
C ILE A 380 24.63 18.57 -0.03
N SER A 381 24.25 18.73 1.24
CA SER A 381 24.52 19.96 2.00
C SER A 381 25.99 20.12 2.37
N ALA A 382 26.71 19.03 2.59
CA ALA A 382 28.16 19.04 2.85
C ALA A 382 28.99 19.32 1.58
N CYS A 383 28.46 19.02 0.39
CA CYS A 383 29.13 19.28 -0.88
C CYS A 383 29.24 20.78 -1.18
N GLN A 384 30.45 21.29 -1.36
CA GLN A 384 30.69 22.69 -1.74
C GLN A 384 30.39 22.95 -3.23
N SER A 385 30.81 22.05 -4.13
CA SER A 385 30.66 22.24 -5.58
C SER A 385 29.35 21.67 -6.12
N ARG A 386 28.77 22.34 -7.13
CA ARG A 386 27.58 21.84 -7.85
C ARG A 386 27.87 20.51 -8.55
N LYS A 387 29.08 20.33 -9.10
CA LYS A 387 29.50 19.09 -9.77
C LYS A 387 29.45 17.90 -8.82
N LEU A 388 29.95 18.06 -7.58
CA LEU A 388 29.95 16.99 -6.59
C LEU A 388 28.52 16.61 -6.15
N LYS A 389 27.63 17.60 -5.99
CA LYS A 389 26.21 17.34 -5.70
C LYS A 389 25.57 16.48 -6.79
N VAL A 390 25.76 16.86 -8.06
CA VAL A 390 25.23 16.11 -9.21
C VAL A 390 25.81 14.71 -9.27
N LEU A 391 27.11 14.54 -9.00
CA LEU A 391 27.75 13.23 -8.95
C LEU A 391 27.12 12.33 -7.89
N PHE A 392 26.97 12.79 -6.65
CA PHE A 392 26.36 11.98 -5.58
C PHE A 392 24.90 11.62 -5.87
N ILE A 393 24.12 12.57 -6.41
CA ILE A 393 22.73 12.29 -6.83
C ILE A 393 22.72 11.23 -7.93
N SER A 394 23.60 11.35 -8.93
CA SER A 394 23.67 10.42 -10.05
C SER A 394 24.09 9.02 -9.60
N VAL A 395 25.10 8.92 -8.73
CA VAL A 395 25.55 7.65 -8.14
C VAL A 395 24.42 7.01 -7.34
N PHE A 396 23.73 7.78 -6.49
CA PHE A 396 22.57 7.29 -5.76
C PHE A 396 21.50 6.73 -6.71
N LEU A 397 21.13 7.48 -7.76
CA LEU A 397 20.11 7.05 -8.72
C LEU A 397 20.54 5.83 -9.52
N ILE A 398 21.82 5.69 -9.88
CA ILE A 398 22.35 4.51 -10.58
C ILE A 398 22.28 3.28 -9.68
N LEU A 399 22.79 3.37 -8.45
CA LEU A 399 22.76 2.27 -7.48
C LEU A 399 21.31 1.88 -7.15
N PHE A 400 20.45 2.85 -6.92
CA PHE A 400 19.04 2.64 -6.69
C PHE A 400 18.37 1.94 -7.89
N SER A 401 18.58 2.43 -9.11
CA SER A 401 18.06 1.82 -10.34
C SER A 401 18.51 0.37 -10.51
N PHE A 402 19.76 0.08 -10.13
CA PHE A 402 20.27 -1.29 -10.13
C PHE A 402 19.55 -2.17 -9.11
N THR A 403 19.25 -1.67 -7.90
CA THR A 403 18.50 -2.47 -6.91
C THR A 403 17.06 -2.75 -7.31
N ILE A 404 16.41 -1.82 -8.02
CA ILE A 404 14.98 -1.89 -8.40
C ILE A 404 14.77 -2.30 -9.86
N TYR A 405 15.82 -2.79 -10.54
CA TYR A 405 15.77 -3.09 -11.98
C TYR A 405 14.60 -3.98 -12.44
N PRO A 406 14.04 -4.91 -11.63
CA PRO A 406 12.85 -5.66 -12.03
C PRO A 406 11.66 -4.76 -12.41
N PHE A 407 11.48 -3.62 -11.74
CA PHE A 407 10.45 -2.63 -12.13
C PHE A 407 10.70 -2.06 -13.53
N LEU A 408 11.97 -1.92 -13.92
CA LEU A 408 12.36 -1.25 -15.16
C LEU A 408 12.20 -2.13 -16.40
N THR A 409 11.89 -3.42 -16.24
CA THR A 409 11.66 -4.38 -17.34
C THR A 409 10.43 -4.04 -18.19
N GLY A 410 9.44 -3.32 -17.64
CA GLY A 410 8.22 -2.92 -18.35
C GLY A 410 7.02 -3.83 -18.09
N ASN A 411 7.25 -5.05 -17.58
CA ASN A 411 6.26 -6.08 -17.25
C ASN A 411 6.62 -6.84 -15.95
N PHE A 412 7.38 -6.20 -15.05
CA PHE A 412 7.73 -6.76 -13.74
C PHE A 412 8.45 -8.12 -13.86
N GLY A 413 9.47 -8.22 -14.71
CA GLY A 413 10.25 -9.45 -14.90
C GLY A 413 9.44 -10.59 -15.55
N GLY A 414 8.39 -10.25 -16.30
CA GLY A 414 7.43 -11.22 -16.87
C GLY A 414 6.40 -11.74 -15.86
N ASN A 415 6.39 -11.24 -14.63
CA ASN A 415 5.44 -11.66 -13.60
C ASN A 415 4.07 -11.00 -13.76
N LEU A 416 3.99 -9.81 -14.37
CA LEU A 416 2.73 -9.15 -14.66
C LEU A 416 2.31 -9.45 -16.09
N GLN A 417 1.10 -10.00 -16.28
CA GLN A 417 0.63 -10.50 -17.56
C GLN A 417 -0.78 -10.00 -17.88
N THR A 418 -1.09 -9.95 -19.16
CA THR A 418 -2.42 -9.65 -19.66
C THR A 418 -3.03 -10.84 -20.38
N TYR A 419 -4.35 -10.95 -20.32
CA TYR A 419 -5.11 -11.97 -21.02
C TYR A 419 -6.30 -11.34 -21.75
N GLN A 420 -6.75 -12.00 -22.82
CA GLN A 420 -7.97 -11.65 -23.51
C GLN A 420 -8.99 -12.75 -23.27
N LEU A 421 -10.25 -12.36 -23.09
CA LEU A 421 -11.35 -13.31 -23.10
C LEU A 421 -11.57 -13.79 -24.54
N ASP A 422 -11.85 -15.09 -24.68
CA ASP A 422 -12.36 -15.62 -25.94
C ASP A 422 -13.74 -15.01 -26.23
N ALA A 423 -14.01 -14.70 -27.51
CA ALA A 423 -15.29 -14.22 -28.00
C ALA A 423 -16.47 -15.12 -27.56
N GLN A 424 -16.23 -16.42 -27.33
CA GLN A 424 -17.25 -17.32 -26.79
C GLN A 424 -17.76 -16.88 -25.40
N TYR A 425 -16.88 -16.40 -24.51
CA TYR A 425 -17.27 -15.91 -23.18
C TYR A 425 -18.04 -14.58 -23.27
N GLU A 426 -17.64 -13.70 -24.19
CA GLU A 426 -18.35 -12.44 -24.43
C GLU A 426 -19.77 -12.70 -24.95
N ASN A 427 -19.89 -13.57 -25.96
CA ASN A 427 -21.16 -14.00 -26.54
C ASN A 427 -22.06 -14.69 -25.50
N LEU A 428 -21.49 -15.53 -24.64
CA LEU A 428 -22.23 -16.15 -23.54
C LEU A 428 -22.75 -15.07 -22.57
N ASN A 429 -21.94 -14.10 -22.18
CA ASN A 429 -22.37 -13.02 -21.27
C ASN A 429 -23.47 -12.15 -21.90
N ALA A 430 -23.38 -11.86 -23.19
CA ALA A 430 -24.43 -11.16 -23.91
C ALA A 430 -25.75 -11.96 -23.90
N LYS A 431 -25.72 -13.23 -24.29
CA LYS A 431 -26.91 -14.11 -24.30
C LYS A 431 -27.57 -14.25 -22.93
N LEU A 432 -26.76 -14.44 -21.87
CA LEU A 432 -27.26 -14.55 -20.51
C LEU A 432 -27.92 -13.26 -20.00
N ARG A 433 -27.48 -12.09 -20.49
CA ARG A 433 -28.07 -10.79 -20.14
C ARG A 433 -29.34 -10.48 -20.92
N GLU A 434 -29.42 -10.91 -22.18
CA GLU A 434 -30.59 -10.71 -23.05
C GLU A 434 -31.77 -11.59 -22.63
N SER A 435 -31.52 -12.72 -21.97
CA SER A 435 -32.58 -13.58 -21.48
C SER A 435 -33.47 -12.88 -20.43
N SER A 436 -34.78 -12.92 -20.65
CA SER A 436 -35.82 -12.42 -19.73
C SER A 436 -36.10 -13.35 -18.55
N MET A 437 -35.66 -14.61 -18.62
CA MET A 437 -35.82 -15.58 -17.52
C MET A 437 -34.80 -15.33 -16.42
N ASP A 438 -35.21 -15.49 -15.16
CA ASP A 438 -34.33 -15.53 -13.99
C ASP A 438 -33.88 -16.98 -13.74
N TYR A 439 -32.56 -17.22 -13.79
CA TYR A 439 -31.97 -18.54 -13.53
C TYR A 439 -30.54 -18.41 -13.01
N SER A 440 -30.10 -19.43 -12.27
CA SER A 440 -28.69 -19.62 -11.89
C SER A 440 -27.92 -20.31 -13.02
N VAL A 441 -26.72 -19.81 -13.33
CA VAL A 441 -25.80 -20.47 -14.26
C VAL A 441 -24.75 -21.22 -13.47
N LEU A 442 -24.82 -22.56 -13.51
CA LEU A 442 -23.83 -23.41 -12.89
C LEU A 442 -22.60 -23.53 -13.81
N CYS A 443 -21.44 -23.05 -13.33
CA CYS A 443 -20.17 -23.25 -14.02
C CYS A 443 -19.56 -24.59 -13.59
N LEU A 444 -19.54 -25.58 -14.49
CA LEU A 444 -18.97 -26.91 -14.24
C LEU A 444 -17.47 -26.93 -14.59
N ARG A 445 -16.64 -27.53 -13.71
CA ARG A 445 -15.16 -27.49 -13.69
C ARG A 445 -14.57 -26.11 -13.37
N ILE A 446 -14.55 -25.77 -12.08
CA ILE A 446 -13.78 -24.65 -11.56
C ILE A 446 -12.37 -25.17 -11.24
N HIS A 447 -11.36 -24.76 -12.00
CA HIS A 447 -9.96 -24.86 -11.55
C HIS A 447 -9.71 -23.81 -10.47
N TYR A 448 -8.87 -24.15 -9.48
CA TYR A 448 -8.66 -23.41 -8.22
C TYR A 448 -8.34 -21.91 -8.36
N PHE A 449 -7.99 -21.42 -9.56
CA PHE A 449 -7.81 -20.01 -9.89
C PHE A 449 -8.61 -19.66 -11.16
N MET A 450 -9.89 -19.35 -11.02
CA MET A 450 -10.64 -18.74 -12.13
C MET A 450 -10.66 -17.22 -11.94
N ILE A 451 -10.26 -16.53 -13.01
CA ILE A 451 -10.47 -15.10 -13.24
C ILE A 451 -11.92 -14.74 -12.89
N CYS A 452 -12.15 -13.69 -12.10
CA CYS A 452 -13.47 -13.27 -11.64
C CYS A 452 -14.40 -12.88 -12.80
N ILE A 453 -15.10 -13.86 -13.38
CA ILE A 453 -16.18 -13.64 -14.33
C ILE A 453 -17.48 -13.63 -13.53
N TYR A 454 -18.03 -12.43 -13.30
CA TYR A 454 -19.35 -12.28 -12.69
C TYR A 454 -20.44 -12.55 -13.72
N TRP A 455 -21.14 -13.66 -13.55
CA TRP A 455 -22.34 -13.99 -14.32
C TRP A 455 -23.59 -13.45 -13.60
N LYS A 456 -24.63 -13.13 -14.36
CA LYS A 456 -25.96 -12.85 -13.79
C LYS A 456 -26.47 -14.16 -13.17
N THR A 457 -26.52 -14.23 -11.85
CA THR A 457 -27.07 -15.38 -11.12
C THR A 457 -28.45 -15.01 -10.58
N GLY A 458 -29.50 -15.71 -10.99
CA GLY A 458 -30.82 -15.71 -10.30
C GLY A 458 -30.86 -16.85 -9.27
N ILE A 459 -31.68 -16.71 -8.22
CA ILE A 459 -31.74 -17.55 -7.00
C ILE A 459 -31.99 -19.06 -7.32
N PRO A 460 -31.55 -20.03 -6.48
CA PRO A 460 -32.11 -21.39 -6.43
C PRO A 460 -33.60 -21.46 -6.09
#